data_AF-A0A1Y4NFV8-F1
#
_entry.id   AF-A0A1Y4NFV8-F1
#
_cell.length_a   1.000
_cell.length_b   1.000
_cell.length_c   1.000
_cell.angle_alpha   90.00
_cell.angle_beta   90.00
_cell.angle_gamma   90.00
#
_symmetry.space_group_name_H-M   'P 1'
#
loop_
_entity.id
_entity.type
_entity.pdbx_description
1 polymer ?
#
loop_
_entity_poly.entity_id
_entity_poly.type
_entity_poly.pdbx_seq_one_letter_code
_entity_poly.pdbx_strand_id
1 'polypeptide(L)'
;MHVILVTDKYCEAFVIVLTEFIKIKSLWDNKISRKQVNCMNGFKKIISAAMVLCTASMIFSGCVTDYEKSDIEKEISENIGVKNAIVFPVYTEFKGEDGYTDRIWTAKIPDSGIEFHVIDDYHWGMESVTNYLKNDYDEAVLAYIETQLPKFEYIKTSTYKKDGIFYGEITGKYENLQELKACHDELENIKKAFDDLGYDNLQIAYQIEYIHPLRNITDYVIDDGDAWGNTKSIDSFEDMKKEYITTVLDYRYEDLQSFSPEEIKSSLDNYMYPVGIYRGNQTDKSLYDERDIDYYDDIIANKYAYGISFGSLYEILKRENMNPEGDYWHYYFTGADGSVYEISYDFNDYPFTDSYSETRNGYYYIKDGEKVPMNYYFYNHFTESEVYNMTGLNIIF
;
A
#
# COMPACT_ATOMS: atom_id res chain seq x y z
N MET A 1 -15.58 12.32 -12.02
CA MET A 1 -16.39 13.23 -12.88
C MET A 1 -15.88 14.69 -12.92
N HIS A 2 -14.66 15.00 -12.45
CA HIS A 2 -14.09 16.36 -12.47
C HIS A 2 -13.06 16.62 -13.59
N VAL A 3 -12.72 15.61 -14.38
CA VAL A 3 -11.60 15.70 -15.36
C VAL A 3 -12.07 16.08 -16.76
N ILE A 4 -13.33 15.80 -17.15
CA ILE A 4 -13.91 16.25 -18.43
C ILE A 4 -13.97 17.80 -18.49
N LEU A 5 -14.11 18.46 -17.34
CA LEU A 5 -14.14 19.92 -17.25
C LEU A 5 -12.80 20.60 -17.51
N VAL A 6 -11.68 19.88 -17.41
CA VAL A 6 -10.34 20.46 -17.61
C VAL A 6 -10.01 20.53 -19.10
N THR A 7 -10.27 19.46 -19.85
CA THR A 7 -10.05 19.41 -21.30
C THR A 7 -11.01 20.31 -22.08
N ASP A 8 -12.28 20.39 -21.69
CA ASP A 8 -13.23 21.33 -22.28
C ASP A 8 -12.84 22.79 -22.02
N LYS A 9 -12.34 23.12 -20.83
CA LYS A 9 -11.88 24.48 -20.50
C LYS A 9 -10.60 24.89 -21.22
N TYR A 10 -9.66 23.97 -21.48
CA TYR A 10 -8.47 24.28 -22.28
C TYR A 10 -8.80 24.45 -23.77
N CYS A 11 -9.74 23.65 -24.30
CA CYS A 11 -10.25 23.84 -25.66
C CYS A 11 -11.07 25.13 -25.80
N GLU A 12 -11.94 25.46 -24.83
CA GLU A 12 -12.66 26.74 -24.79
C GLU A 12 -11.70 27.93 -24.66
N ALA A 13 -10.70 27.85 -23.78
CA ALA A 13 -9.68 28.88 -23.66
C ALA A 13 -8.88 29.05 -24.97
N PHE A 14 -8.56 27.96 -25.66
CA PHE A 14 -7.88 28.00 -26.95
C PHE A 14 -8.75 28.63 -28.05
N VAL A 15 -10.04 28.29 -28.11
CA VAL A 15 -11.00 28.89 -29.06
C VAL A 15 -11.23 30.37 -28.73
N ILE A 16 -11.31 30.77 -27.47
CA ILE A 16 -11.44 32.17 -27.04
C ILE A 16 -10.20 32.96 -27.45
N VAL A 17 -9.00 32.41 -27.23
CA VAL A 17 -7.73 33.05 -27.63
C VAL A 17 -7.65 33.16 -29.16
N LEU A 18 -8.03 32.13 -29.92
CA LEU A 18 -8.04 32.18 -31.39
C LEU A 18 -9.07 33.18 -31.94
N THR A 19 -10.24 33.27 -31.31
CA THR A 19 -11.34 34.16 -31.72
C THR A 19 -10.99 35.63 -31.44
N GLU A 20 -10.37 35.92 -30.30
CA GLU A 20 -9.83 37.25 -30.00
C GLU A 20 -8.63 37.58 -30.90
N PHE A 21 -7.82 36.59 -31.31
CA PHE A 21 -6.74 36.77 -32.29
C PHE A 21 -7.26 37.21 -33.66
N ILE A 22 -8.37 36.62 -34.13
CA ILE A 22 -9.01 36.99 -35.41
C ILE A 22 -9.62 38.40 -35.32
N LYS A 23 -10.26 38.76 -34.20
CA LYS A 23 -10.79 40.12 -33.97
C LYS A 23 -9.67 41.17 -33.93
N ILE A 24 -8.58 40.88 -33.23
CA ILE A 24 -7.41 41.79 -33.12
C ILE A 24 -6.72 41.94 -34.48
N LYS A 25 -6.62 40.87 -35.28
CA LYS A 25 -6.12 40.94 -36.66
C LYS A 25 -7.01 41.81 -37.56
N SER A 26 -8.33 41.77 -37.40
CA SER A 26 -9.26 42.63 -38.16
C SER A 26 -9.18 44.11 -37.74
N LEU A 27 -8.86 44.39 -36.47
CA LEU A 27 -8.62 45.74 -35.96
C LEU A 27 -7.22 46.27 -36.34
N TRP A 28 -6.30 45.38 -36.72
CA TRP A 28 -4.89 45.68 -37.02
C TRP A 28 -4.63 46.26 -38.41
N ASP A 29 -5.51 46.02 -39.38
CA ASP A 29 -5.33 46.53 -40.75
C ASP A 29 -5.59 48.04 -40.87
N ASN A 30 -6.00 48.72 -39.78
CA ASN A 30 -6.24 50.16 -39.77
C ASN A 30 -5.37 50.91 -38.73
N LYS A 31 -4.30 51.54 -39.26
CA LYS A 31 -3.40 52.57 -38.67
C LYS A 31 -2.54 52.15 -37.46
N ILE A 32 -1.21 52.17 -37.64
CA ILE A 32 -0.23 51.97 -36.55
C ILE A 32 0.68 53.21 -36.40
N SER A 33 0.84 53.69 -35.15
CA SER A 33 1.86 54.69 -34.75
C SER A 33 3.01 54.04 -33.95
N ARG A 34 4.19 54.67 -33.91
CA ARG A 34 5.44 54.13 -33.31
C ARG A 34 5.33 53.62 -31.85
N LYS A 35 4.39 54.09 -31.04
CA LYS A 35 4.20 53.63 -29.65
C LYS A 35 3.57 52.22 -29.57
N GLN A 36 2.75 51.86 -30.57
CA GLN A 36 2.15 50.52 -30.70
C GLN A 36 3.18 49.45 -31.12
N VAL A 37 4.29 49.84 -31.78
CA VAL A 37 5.35 48.92 -32.24
C VAL A 37 6.16 48.31 -31.08
N ASN A 38 6.41 49.07 -30.01
CA ASN A 38 7.11 48.54 -28.82
C ASN A 38 6.21 47.65 -27.96
N CYS A 39 4.92 47.97 -27.86
CA CYS A 39 3.92 47.10 -27.22
C CYS A 39 3.72 45.80 -28.02
N MET A 40 3.73 45.88 -29.36
CA MET A 40 3.76 44.74 -30.29
C MET A 40 4.95 43.80 -30.05
N ASN A 41 6.15 44.33 -29.82
CA ASN A 41 7.32 43.49 -29.55
C ASN A 41 7.25 42.79 -28.19
N GLY A 42 6.63 43.41 -27.19
CA GLY A 42 6.33 42.77 -25.90
C GLY A 42 5.29 41.65 -26.02
N PHE A 43 4.18 41.91 -26.72
CA PHE A 43 3.10 40.94 -26.92
C PHE A 43 3.53 39.76 -27.79
N LYS A 44 4.32 40.00 -28.85
CA LYS A 44 4.95 38.94 -29.65
C LYS A 44 5.88 38.06 -28.82
N LYS A 45 6.68 38.65 -27.90
CA LYS A 45 7.53 37.87 -27.00
C LYS A 45 6.74 36.99 -26.03
N ILE A 46 5.62 37.49 -25.49
CA ILE A 46 4.74 36.72 -24.61
C ILE A 46 4.08 35.57 -25.38
N ILE A 47 3.57 35.82 -26.60
CA ILE A 47 2.97 34.78 -27.44
C ILE A 47 4.03 33.75 -27.87
N SER A 48 5.23 34.19 -28.25
CA SER A 48 6.32 33.27 -28.58
C SER A 48 6.75 32.45 -27.37
N ALA A 49 6.82 33.03 -26.17
CA ALA A 49 7.12 32.31 -24.95
C ALA A 49 6.02 31.30 -24.60
N ALA A 50 4.75 31.67 -24.76
CA ALA A 50 3.60 30.78 -24.55
C ALA A 50 3.59 29.64 -25.58
N MET A 51 3.88 29.92 -26.87
CA MET A 51 4.03 28.88 -27.89
C MET A 51 5.21 27.96 -27.61
N VAL A 52 6.36 28.49 -27.15
CA VAL A 52 7.51 27.66 -26.75
C VAL A 52 7.17 26.79 -25.54
N LEU A 53 6.44 27.33 -24.56
CA LEU A 53 5.96 26.55 -23.40
C LEU A 53 4.94 25.48 -23.80
N CYS A 54 3.99 25.78 -24.69
CA CYS A 54 3.04 24.79 -25.20
C CYS A 54 3.72 23.72 -26.08
N THR A 55 4.70 24.12 -26.88
CA THR A 55 5.47 23.19 -27.71
C THR A 55 6.37 22.33 -26.82
N ALA A 56 7.00 22.92 -25.80
CA ALA A 56 7.73 22.18 -24.78
C ALA A 56 6.81 21.21 -24.05
N SER A 57 5.64 21.62 -23.57
CA SER A 57 4.69 20.72 -22.90
C SER A 57 4.16 19.61 -23.82
N MET A 58 4.06 19.84 -25.14
CA MET A 58 3.72 18.81 -26.12
C MET A 58 4.91 17.90 -26.49
N ILE A 59 6.15 18.39 -26.37
CA ILE A 59 7.36 17.56 -26.53
C ILE A 59 7.62 16.75 -25.25
N PHE A 60 7.21 17.27 -24.09
CA PHE A 60 7.31 16.63 -22.78
C PHE A 60 6.04 15.85 -22.38
N SER A 61 5.01 15.81 -23.22
CA SER A 61 3.81 14.99 -22.98
C SER A 61 4.08 13.53 -23.33
N GLY A 62 5.03 12.91 -22.64
CA GLY A 62 5.19 11.44 -22.57
C GLY A 62 5.71 10.79 -23.84
N CYS A 63 6.90 10.19 -23.75
CA CYS A 63 7.33 9.22 -24.74
C CYS A 63 6.65 7.89 -24.43
N VAL A 64 5.49 7.64 -25.04
CA VAL A 64 4.91 6.30 -25.08
C VAL A 64 5.61 5.48 -26.17
N THR A 65 5.92 4.23 -25.86
CA THR A 65 6.51 3.27 -26.80
C THR A 65 5.39 2.60 -27.57
N ASP A 66 5.38 2.72 -28.90
CA ASP A 66 4.41 2.01 -29.73
C ASP A 66 4.91 0.57 -29.94
N TYR A 67 4.49 -0.34 -29.05
CA TYR A 67 4.92 -1.74 -29.12
C TYR A 67 4.26 -2.45 -30.31
N GLU A 68 5.09 -3.01 -31.18
CA GLU A 68 4.65 -3.84 -32.30
C GLU A 68 4.67 -5.32 -31.91
N LYS A 69 4.06 -6.17 -32.73
CA LYS A 69 4.04 -7.62 -32.54
C LYS A 69 5.45 -8.21 -32.29
N SER A 70 6.47 -7.71 -32.98
CA SER A 70 7.85 -8.19 -32.80
C SER A 70 8.40 -7.87 -31.41
N ASP A 71 7.98 -6.77 -30.81
CA ASP A 71 8.38 -6.42 -29.44
C ASP A 71 7.71 -7.36 -28.43
N ILE A 72 6.46 -7.75 -28.69
CA ILE A 72 5.75 -8.73 -27.87
C ILE A 72 6.37 -10.13 -27.99
N GLU A 73 6.73 -10.56 -29.20
CA GLU A 73 7.46 -11.81 -29.42
C GLU A 73 8.81 -11.81 -28.69
N LYS A 74 9.48 -10.66 -28.67
CA LYS A 74 10.73 -10.46 -27.92
C LYS A 74 10.50 -10.52 -26.41
N GLU A 75 9.50 -9.82 -25.89
CA GLU A 75 9.11 -9.85 -24.47
C GLU A 75 8.87 -11.29 -24.01
N ILE A 76 8.08 -12.04 -24.76
CA ILE A 76 7.75 -13.42 -24.44
C ILE A 76 8.98 -14.33 -24.45
N SER A 77 9.86 -14.18 -25.45
CA SER A 77 11.00 -15.08 -25.61
C SER A 77 12.19 -14.72 -24.71
N GLU A 78 12.43 -13.45 -24.44
CA GLU A 78 13.59 -12.97 -23.68
C GLU A 78 13.29 -12.75 -22.19
N ASN A 79 12.11 -12.20 -21.85
CA ASN A 79 11.77 -11.85 -20.47
C ASN A 79 10.89 -12.91 -19.79
N ILE A 80 9.86 -13.40 -20.47
CA ILE A 80 9.03 -14.51 -19.96
C ILE A 80 9.75 -15.86 -20.13
N GLY A 81 10.57 -15.99 -21.18
CA GLY A 81 11.38 -17.20 -21.44
C GLY A 81 10.67 -18.28 -22.27
N VAL A 82 9.50 -17.98 -22.85
CA VAL A 82 8.71 -18.92 -23.65
C VAL A 82 9.09 -18.83 -25.12
N LYS A 83 9.87 -19.79 -25.61
CA LYS A 83 10.48 -19.71 -26.96
C LYS A 83 9.55 -20.08 -28.13
N ASN A 84 8.49 -20.83 -27.87
CA ASN A 84 7.62 -21.40 -28.91
C ASN A 84 6.24 -20.74 -28.97
N ALA A 85 5.99 -19.67 -28.20
CA ALA A 85 4.72 -18.97 -28.24
C ALA A 85 4.46 -18.33 -29.61
N ILE A 86 3.19 -18.31 -30.02
CA ILE A 86 2.71 -17.64 -31.22
C ILE A 86 1.88 -16.44 -30.80
N VAL A 87 2.33 -15.24 -31.15
CA VAL A 87 1.58 -13.99 -30.92
C VAL A 87 0.58 -13.77 -32.04
N PHE A 88 -0.67 -13.49 -31.67
CA PHE A 88 -1.74 -13.23 -32.62
C PHE A 88 -1.48 -11.90 -33.35
N PRO A 89 -1.93 -11.77 -34.61
CA PRO A 89 -1.55 -10.63 -35.46
C PRO A 89 -2.16 -9.29 -35.04
N VAL A 90 -3.18 -9.30 -34.18
CA VAL A 90 -3.98 -8.12 -33.83
C VAL A 90 -4.16 -8.09 -32.31
N TYR A 91 -3.87 -6.93 -31.71
CA TYR A 91 -4.19 -6.66 -30.32
C TYR A 91 -5.67 -6.29 -30.16
N THR A 92 -6.18 -6.48 -28.95
CA THR A 92 -7.48 -5.93 -28.54
C THR A 92 -7.26 -4.68 -27.70
N GLU A 93 -8.21 -3.75 -27.72
CA GLU A 93 -8.17 -2.54 -26.91
C GLU A 93 -9.06 -2.71 -25.70
N PHE A 94 -8.55 -2.38 -24.52
CA PHE A 94 -9.29 -2.38 -23.27
C PHE A 94 -9.24 -1.01 -22.62
N LYS A 95 -10.40 -0.44 -22.31
CA LYS A 95 -10.46 0.86 -21.65
C LYS A 95 -10.50 0.70 -20.13
N GLY A 96 -9.39 1.03 -19.47
CA GLY A 96 -9.26 1.03 -18.02
C GLY A 96 -10.17 2.05 -17.33
N GLU A 97 -10.40 1.82 -16.03
CA GLU A 97 -11.17 2.73 -15.17
C GLU A 97 -10.48 4.09 -14.98
N ASP A 98 -9.15 4.12 -15.16
CA ASP A 98 -8.32 5.32 -15.19
C ASP A 98 -8.52 6.18 -16.46
N GLY A 99 -9.28 5.67 -17.43
CA GLY A 99 -9.62 6.34 -18.67
C GLY A 99 -8.66 6.06 -19.83
N TYR A 100 -7.59 5.29 -19.62
CA TYR A 100 -6.65 4.88 -20.67
C TYR A 100 -7.14 3.67 -21.44
N THR A 101 -6.53 3.43 -22.60
CA THR A 101 -6.84 2.29 -23.45
C THR A 101 -5.59 1.45 -23.62
N ASP A 102 -5.54 0.35 -22.90
CA ASP A 102 -4.47 -0.63 -22.98
C ASP A 102 -4.61 -1.47 -24.23
N ARG A 103 -3.47 -1.93 -24.75
CA ARG A 103 -3.45 -2.89 -25.86
C ARG A 103 -3.07 -4.25 -25.34
N ILE A 104 -3.96 -5.21 -25.53
CA ILE A 104 -3.81 -6.58 -25.05
C ILE A 104 -3.48 -7.46 -26.23
N TRP A 105 -2.26 -8.01 -26.23
CA TRP A 105 -1.77 -8.93 -27.23
C TRP A 105 -1.94 -10.37 -26.74
N THR A 106 -2.71 -11.18 -27.47
CA THR A 106 -2.88 -12.61 -27.15
C THR A 106 -1.73 -13.44 -27.72
N ALA A 107 -1.19 -14.32 -26.89
CA ALA A 107 -0.18 -15.30 -27.24
C ALA A 107 -0.67 -16.70 -26.87
N LYS A 108 -0.28 -17.69 -27.69
CA LYS A 108 -0.62 -19.09 -27.45
C LYS A 108 0.62 -19.96 -27.54
N ILE A 109 0.77 -20.87 -26.58
CA ILE A 109 1.79 -21.92 -26.67
C ILE A 109 1.21 -23.10 -27.47
N PRO A 110 1.85 -23.50 -28.58
CA PRO A 110 1.42 -24.64 -29.36
C PRO A 110 1.37 -25.91 -28.50
N ASP A 111 0.37 -26.75 -28.75
CA ASP A 111 0.19 -28.07 -28.14
C ASP A 111 -0.03 -28.11 -26.61
N SER A 112 0.12 -26.99 -25.88
CA SER A 112 -0.07 -26.95 -24.42
C SER A 112 -1.41 -26.37 -23.96
N GLY A 113 -2.29 -25.93 -24.86
CA GLY A 113 -3.59 -25.36 -24.48
C GLY A 113 -3.52 -24.02 -23.73
N ILE A 114 -2.32 -23.56 -23.35
CA ILE A 114 -2.07 -22.30 -22.64
C ILE A 114 -2.17 -21.14 -23.63
N GLU A 115 -3.04 -20.20 -23.29
CA GLU A 115 -3.21 -18.91 -23.93
C GLU A 115 -3.06 -17.84 -22.86
N PHE A 116 -2.28 -16.80 -23.13
CA PHE A 116 -1.97 -15.73 -22.20
C PHE A 116 -1.82 -14.41 -22.97
N HIS A 117 -1.57 -13.33 -22.25
CA HIS A 117 -1.61 -11.97 -22.74
C HIS A 117 -0.34 -11.21 -22.34
N VAL A 118 0.07 -10.32 -23.24
CA VAL A 118 1.01 -9.24 -22.94
C VAL A 118 0.25 -7.92 -23.10
N ILE A 119 0.25 -7.13 -22.04
CA ILE A 119 -0.54 -5.91 -21.89
C ILE A 119 0.41 -4.73 -22.02
N ASP A 120 0.14 -3.88 -23.01
CA ASP A 120 0.72 -2.56 -23.12
C ASP A 120 -0.05 -1.61 -22.19
N ASP A 121 0.48 -1.43 -20.98
CA ASP A 121 -0.19 -0.79 -19.84
C ASP A 121 0.08 0.72 -19.82
N TYR A 122 -0.91 1.52 -20.24
CA TYR A 122 -0.82 2.97 -20.29
C TYR A 122 -1.25 3.58 -18.96
N HIS A 123 -0.40 4.42 -18.38
CA HIS A 123 -0.68 5.09 -17.11
C HIS A 123 -0.05 6.48 -17.06
N TRP A 124 -0.47 7.29 -16.08
CA TRP A 124 0.19 8.56 -15.78
C TRP A 124 1.47 8.32 -14.98
N GLY A 125 2.62 8.62 -15.57
CA GLY A 125 3.81 9.03 -14.81
C GLY A 125 3.65 10.46 -14.28
N MET A 126 4.44 10.85 -13.27
CA MET A 126 4.32 12.12 -12.52
C MET A 126 3.99 13.36 -13.37
N GLU A 127 4.51 13.47 -14.60
CA GLU A 127 4.29 14.62 -15.49
C GLU A 127 3.82 14.23 -16.91
N SER A 128 3.67 12.94 -17.22
CA SER A 128 3.42 12.48 -18.59
C SER A 128 2.81 11.08 -18.68
N VAL A 129 2.10 10.79 -19.76
CA VAL A 129 1.66 9.42 -20.07
C VAL A 129 2.88 8.55 -20.37
N THR A 130 2.92 7.38 -19.75
CA THR A 130 3.96 6.37 -19.93
C THR A 130 3.32 5.00 -20.11
N ASN A 131 4.05 4.06 -20.71
CA ASN A 131 3.62 2.68 -20.86
C ASN A 131 4.76 1.70 -20.68
N TYR A 132 4.43 0.50 -20.20
CA TYR A 132 5.33 -0.65 -20.14
C TYR A 132 4.55 -1.94 -20.34
N LEU A 133 5.26 -3.03 -20.64
CA LEU A 133 4.65 -4.33 -20.84
C LEU A 133 4.43 -5.06 -19.51
N LYS A 134 3.20 -5.53 -19.29
CA LYS A 134 2.82 -6.53 -18.28
C LYS A 134 2.42 -7.83 -18.97
N ASN A 135 2.32 -8.92 -18.22
CA ASN A 135 1.78 -10.16 -18.75
C ASN A 135 1.05 -10.95 -17.65
N ASP A 136 0.20 -11.87 -18.07
CA ASP A 136 -0.56 -12.79 -17.18
C ASP A 136 -0.12 -14.26 -17.41
N TYR A 137 1.11 -14.48 -17.88
CA TYR A 137 1.59 -15.82 -18.25
C TYR A 137 1.56 -16.78 -17.07
N ASP A 138 2.04 -16.35 -15.90
CA ASP A 138 2.13 -17.21 -14.73
C ASP A 138 0.73 -17.60 -14.24
N GLU A 139 -0.21 -16.65 -14.23
CA GLU A 139 -1.62 -16.88 -13.89
C GLU A 139 -2.33 -17.79 -14.90
N ALA A 140 -2.04 -17.64 -16.20
CA ALA A 140 -2.55 -18.52 -17.24
C ALA A 140 -2.02 -19.96 -17.10
N VAL A 141 -0.75 -20.12 -16.73
CA VAL A 141 -0.17 -21.44 -16.40
C VAL A 141 -0.83 -22.01 -15.15
N LEU A 142 -1.00 -21.22 -14.09
CA LEU A 142 -1.67 -21.66 -12.87
C LEU A 142 -3.07 -22.19 -13.18
N ALA A 143 -3.86 -21.45 -13.95
CA ALA A 143 -5.20 -21.87 -14.37
C ALA A 143 -5.18 -23.18 -15.20
N TYR A 144 -4.13 -23.41 -15.98
CA TYR A 144 -3.95 -24.63 -16.75
C TYR A 144 -3.57 -25.84 -15.89
N ILE A 145 -2.73 -25.65 -14.87
CA ILE A 145 -2.24 -26.74 -14.02
C ILE A 145 -3.03 -26.95 -12.73
N GLU A 146 -3.98 -26.07 -12.39
CA GLU A 146 -4.66 -26.05 -11.08
C GLU A 146 -5.20 -27.43 -10.66
N THR A 147 -5.85 -28.16 -11.58
CA THR A 147 -6.41 -29.49 -11.27
C THR A 147 -5.38 -30.60 -11.09
N GLN A 148 -4.12 -30.34 -11.45
CA GLN A 148 -2.99 -31.27 -11.35
C GLN A 148 -2.20 -31.05 -10.05
N LEU A 149 -2.40 -29.91 -9.40
CA LEU A 149 -1.74 -29.59 -8.13
C LEU A 149 -2.27 -30.51 -7.00
N PRO A 150 -1.41 -30.84 -6.02
CA PRO A 150 -1.86 -31.55 -4.83
C PRO A 150 -2.89 -30.69 -4.08
N LYS A 151 -3.75 -31.36 -3.33
CA LYS A 151 -4.68 -30.67 -2.44
C LYS A 151 -3.94 -30.23 -1.19
N PHE A 152 -4.05 -28.94 -0.90
CA PHE A 152 -3.50 -28.29 0.27
C PHE A 152 -4.60 -28.03 1.30
N GLU A 153 -4.25 -28.04 2.58
CA GLU A 153 -5.17 -27.84 3.70
C GLU A 153 -5.23 -26.37 4.13
N TYR A 154 -4.09 -25.68 4.11
CA TYR A 154 -3.91 -24.33 4.67
C TYR A 154 -3.85 -23.24 3.60
N ILE A 155 -3.42 -23.57 2.38
CA ILE A 155 -3.45 -22.65 1.24
C ILE A 155 -4.46 -23.06 0.17
N LYS A 156 -4.89 -22.08 -0.61
CA LYS A 156 -5.76 -22.24 -1.77
C LYS A 156 -5.26 -21.40 -2.92
N THR A 157 -5.19 -22.02 -4.09
CA THR A 157 -5.08 -21.29 -5.35
C THR A 157 -6.45 -20.74 -5.72
N SER A 158 -6.48 -19.56 -6.29
CA SER A 158 -7.64 -19.08 -7.02
C SER A 158 -7.19 -18.51 -8.35
N THR A 159 -7.96 -18.77 -9.40
CA THR A 159 -7.77 -18.13 -10.69
C THR A 159 -9.10 -17.63 -11.21
N TYR A 160 -9.09 -16.47 -11.85
CA TYR A 160 -10.25 -15.91 -12.51
C TYR A 160 -9.83 -15.09 -13.72
N LYS A 161 -10.80 -14.78 -14.59
CA LYS A 161 -10.59 -13.86 -15.70
C LYS A 161 -11.39 -12.60 -15.49
N LYS A 162 -10.73 -11.45 -15.66
CA LYS A 162 -11.39 -10.15 -15.77
C LYS A 162 -10.94 -9.54 -17.10
N ASP A 163 -11.92 -9.18 -17.94
CA ASP A 163 -11.68 -8.58 -19.26
C ASP A 163 -10.77 -9.42 -20.18
N GLY A 164 -10.82 -10.75 -20.03
CA GLY A 164 -10.03 -11.71 -20.80
C GLY A 164 -8.65 -12.02 -20.22
N ILE A 165 -8.15 -11.18 -19.32
CA ILE A 165 -6.85 -11.31 -18.63
C ILE A 165 -7.00 -12.25 -17.44
N PHE A 166 -6.01 -13.12 -17.24
CA PHE A 166 -5.92 -14.00 -16.08
C PHE A 166 -5.43 -13.25 -14.85
N TYR A 167 -6.07 -13.56 -13.73
CA TYR A 167 -5.63 -13.19 -12.39
C TYR A 167 -5.54 -14.46 -11.58
N GLY A 168 -4.52 -14.55 -10.74
CA GLY A 168 -4.30 -15.71 -9.91
C GLY A 168 -3.56 -15.34 -8.64
N GLU A 169 -3.94 -15.98 -7.55
CA GLU A 169 -3.31 -15.78 -6.25
C GLU A 169 -3.36 -17.06 -5.43
N ILE A 170 -2.45 -17.16 -4.47
CA ILE A 170 -2.45 -18.18 -3.43
C ILE A 170 -2.83 -17.50 -2.12
N THR A 171 -3.95 -17.88 -1.56
CA THR A 171 -4.43 -17.36 -0.27
C THR A 171 -4.29 -18.41 0.82
N GLY A 172 -3.88 -18.00 2.01
CA GLY A 172 -3.86 -18.84 3.21
C GLY A 172 -4.32 -18.05 4.43
N LYS A 173 -4.62 -18.76 5.51
CA LYS A 173 -5.06 -18.18 6.79
C LYS A 173 -4.39 -18.89 7.94
N TYR A 174 -4.02 -18.14 8.97
CA TYR A 174 -3.47 -18.71 10.19
C TYR A 174 -3.94 -17.94 11.44
N GLU A 175 -4.12 -18.66 12.54
CA GLU A 175 -4.42 -18.11 13.87
C GLU A 175 -3.27 -18.31 14.85
N ASN A 176 -2.27 -19.13 14.51
CA ASN A 176 -1.16 -19.47 15.40
C ASN A 176 0.09 -19.91 14.64
N LEU A 177 1.21 -20.05 15.35
CA LEU A 177 2.52 -20.38 14.77
C LEU A 177 2.54 -21.72 14.02
N GLN A 178 1.77 -22.71 14.48
CA GLN A 178 1.70 -24.02 13.83
C GLN A 178 1.02 -23.91 12.46
N GLU A 179 -0.05 -23.14 12.38
CA GLU A 179 -0.77 -22.88 11.12
C GLU A 179 0.05 -22.02 10.16
N LEU A 180 0.79 -21.02 10.67
CA LEU A 180 1.74 -20.24 9.87
C LEU A 180 2.82 -21.15 9.26
N LYS A 181 3.38 -22.06 10.06
CA LYS A 181 4.37 -23.05 9.58
C LYS A 181 3.77 -23.95 8.50
N ALA A 182 2.54 -24.40 8.68
CA ALA A 182 1.84 -25.22 7.71
C ALA A 182 1.58 -24.46 6.40
N CYS A 183 1.14 -23.20 6.46
CA CYS A 183 1.01 -22.32 5.30
C CYS A 183 2.34 -22.20 4.54
N HIS A 184 3.43 -21.90 5.25
CA HIS A 184 4.76 -21.80 4.64
C HIS A 184 5.21 -23.11 3.99
N ASP A 185 5.04 -24.26 4.67
CA ASP A 185 5.40 -25.56 4.09
C ASP A 185 4.57 -25.90 2.85
N GLU A 186 3.29 -25.55 2.83
CA GLU A 186 2.47 -25.71 1.64
C GLU A 186 2.86 -24.75 0.51
N LEU A 187 3.31 -23.52 0.81
CA LEU A 187 3.89 -22.61 -0.17
C LEU A 187 5.16 -23.18 -0.82
N GLU A 188 6.04 -23.81 -0.05
CA GLU A 188 7.22 -24.50 -0.59
C GLU A 188 6.84 -25.74 -1.40
N ASN A 189 5.81 -26.48 -0.96
CA ASN A 189 5.33 -27.66 -1.67
C ASN A 189 4.64 -27.30 -3.00
N ILE A 190 3.89 -26.19 -3.08
CA ILE A 190 3.29 -25.74 -4.34
C ILE A 190 4.35 -25.27 -5.33
N LYS A 191 5.39 -24.54 -4.86
CA LYS A 191 6.55 -24.18 -5.67
C LYS A 191 7.20 -25.42 -6.27
N LYS A 192 7.46 -26.45 -5.44
CA LYS A 192 7.99 -27.73 -5.91
C LYS A 192 7.06 -28.42 -6.91
N ALA A 193 5.74 -28.36 -6.70
CA ALA A 193 4.77 -28.95 -7.63
C ALA A 193 4.81 -28.24 -9.00
N PHE A 194 5.06 -26.93 -9.05
CA PHE A 194 5.29 -26.22 -10.31
C PHE A 194 6.54 -26.72 -11.03
N ASP A 195 7.66 -26.86 -10.32
CA ASP A 195 8.92 -27.40 -10.86
C ASP A 195 8.74 -28.85 -11.37
N ASP A 196 8.06 -29.72 -10.60
CA ASP A 196 7.78 -31.11 -10.97
C ASP A 196 6.89 -31.23 -12.23
N LEU A 197 6.06 -30.22 -12.50
CA LEU A 197 5.24 -30.10 -13.71
C LEU A 197 5.97 -29.43 -14.89
N GLY A 198 7.23 -29.01 -14.70
CA GLY A 198 8.07 -28.39 -15.72
C GLY A 198 7.89 -26.88 -15.87
N TYR A 199 7.31 -26.21 -14.88
CA TYR A 199 7.12 -24.75 -14.85
C TYR A 199 7.99 -24.12 -13.76
N ASP A 200 9.30 -24.13 -13.99
CA ASP A 200 10.26 -23.54 -13.07
C ASP A 200 10.09 -22.01 -13.01
N ASN A 201 10.15 -21.44 -11.80
CA ASN A 201 10.12 -20.00 -11.54
C ASN A 201 8.79 -19.26 -11.80
N LEU A 202 7.63 -19.94 -11.75
CA LEU A 202 6.34 -19.23 -11.74
C LEU A 202 6.27 -18.24 -10.57
N GLN A 203 5.79 -17.02 -10.84
CA GLN A 203 5.68 -15.91 -9.90
C GLN A 203 4.21 -15.66 -9.54
N ILE A 204 3.57 -16.63 -8.90
CA ILE A 204 2.21 -16.47 -8.41
C ILE A 204 2.25 -15.68 -7.11
N ALA A 205 1.48 -14.60 -7.04
CA ALA A 205 1.33 -13.82 -5.81
C ALA A 205 0.71 -14.68 -4.70
N TYR A 206 1.18 -14.53 -3.47
CA TYR A 206 0.55 -15.12 -2.30
C TYR A 206 0.22 -14.08 -1.24
N GLN A 207 -0.84 -14.34 -0.49
CA GLN A 207 -1.25 -13.63 0.71
C GLN A 207 -1.64 -14.64 1.79
N ILE A 208 -0.90 -14.64 2.90
CA ILE A 208 -1.18 -15.47 4.07
C ILE A 208 -1.71 -14.54 5.16
N GLU A 209 -3.01 -14.63 5.43
CA GLU A 209 -3.71 -13.71 6.33
C GLU A 209 -3.60 -14.17 7.79
N TYR A 210 -3.20 -13.26 8.66
CA TYR A 210 -3.28 -13.47 10.10
C TYR A 210 -4.70 -13.18 10.60
N ILE A 211 -5.34 -14.20 11.16
CA ILE A 211 -6.70 -14.10 11.69
C ILE A 211 -6.62 -13.72 13.16
N HIS A 212 -6.70 -12.42 13.42
CA HIS A 212 -6.67 -11.86 14.76
C HIS A 212 -7.94 -11.07 15.11
N PRO A 213 -8.24 -10.84 16.40
CA PRO A 213 -9.50 -10.22 16.84
C PRO A 213 -9.78 -8.85 16.23
N LEU A 214 -8.75 -8.05 15.94
CA LEU A 214 -8.91 -6.67 15.47
C LEU A 214 -9.08 -6.56 13.94
N ARG A 215 -8.80 -7.62 13.16
CA ARG A 215 -8.67 -7.57 11.70
C ARG A 215 -9.81 -6.82 10.99
N ASN A 216 -11.06 -7.08 11.39
CA ASN A 216 -12.26 -6.54 10.72
C ASN A 216 -13.17 -5.74 11.67
N ILE A 217 -12.62 -5.17 12.75
CA ILE A 217 -13.42 -4.42 13.72
C ILE A 217 -13.82 -3.03 13.19
N THR A 218 -12.95 -2.41 12.39
CA THR A 218 -13.24 -1.11 11.75
C THR A 218 -13.55 -1.28 10.27
N ASP A 219 -13.88 -0.19 9.59
CA ASP A 219 -14.02 -0.18 8.12
C ASP A 219 -12.68 -0.38 7.37
N TYR A 220 -11.57 -0.48 8.11
CA TYR A 220 -10.23 -0.80 7.62
C TYR A 220 -9.83 -2.21 8.07
N VAL A 221 -9.26 -2.97 7.13
CA VAL A 221 -8.67 -4.28 7.45
C VAL A 221 -7.32 -4.04 8.10
N ILE A 222 -7.17 -4.42 9.37
CA ILE A 222 -5.85 -4.45 10.01
C ILE A 222 -5.14 -5.70 9.49
N ASP A 223 -4.18 -5.50 8.62
CA ASP A 223 -3.40 -6.54 7.95
C ASP A 223 -1.98 -6.69 8.53
N ASP A 224 -1.73 -6.08 9.70
CA ASP A 224 -0.52 -6.32 10.46
C ASP A 224 -0.36 -7.81 10.76
N GLY A 225 0.81 -8.35 10.45
CA GLY A 225 1.13 -9.77 10.59
C GLY A 225 0.78 -10.64 9.38
N ASP A 226 0.09 -10.12 8.36
CA ASP A 226 -0.03 -10.82 7.09
C ASP A 226 1.35 -11.01 6.43
N ALA A 227 1.51 -12.08 5.66
CA ALA A 227 2.68 -12.31 4.83
C ALA A 227 2.29 -12.26 3.34
N TRP A 228 3.03 -11.48 2.55
CA TRP A 228 2.80 -11.31 1.12
C TRP A 228 4.07 -11.53 0.32
N GLY A 229 3.94 -12.10 -0.87
CA GLY A 229 5.07 -12.26 -1.76
C GLY A 229 4.68 -12.98 -3.04
N ASN A 230 5.64 -13.68 -3.65
CA ASN A 230 5.39 -14.54 -4.80
C ASN A 230 6.17 -15.87 -4.69
N THR A 231 5.68 -16.90 -5.37
CA THR A 231 6.22 -18.27 -5.29
C THR A 231 7.65 -18.43 -5.78
N LYS A 232 8.20 -17.49 -6.55
CA LYS A 232 9.61 -17.54 -6.98
C LYS A 232 10.56 -17.26 -5.81
N SER A 233 10.20 -16.33 -4.93
CA SER A 233 10.97 -15.98 -3.74
C SER A 233 10.04 -15.93 -2.53
N ILE A 234 9.70 -17.10 -2.02
CA ILE A 234 8.93 -17.23 -0.76
C ILE A 234 9.83 -16.75 0.37
N ASP A 235 9.26 -15.93 1.26
CA ASP A 235 9.97 -15.44 2.43
C ASP A 235 10.30 -16.60 3.37
N SER A 236 11.42 -16.51 4.07
CA SER A 236 11.78 -17.58 4.99
C SER A 236 10.75 -17.67 6.12
N PHE A 237 10.53 -18.88 6.64
CA PHE A 237 9.65 -19.07 7.80
C PHE A 237 10.03 -18.18 8.99
N GLU A 238 11.32 -17.92 9.18
CA GLU A 238 11.79 -17.04 10.27
C GLU A 238 11.39 -15.57 10.05
N ASP A 239 11.36 -15.10 8.80
CA ASP A 239 10.89 -13.74 8.49
C ASP A 239 9.37 -13.63 8.72
N MET A 240 8.59 -14.59 8.23
CA MET A 240 7.14 -14.63 8.49
C MET A 240 6.83 -14.73 9.99
N LYS A 241 7.58 -15.55 10.72
CA LYS A 241 7.47 -15.71 12.17
C LYS A 241 7.80 -14.41 12.91
N LYS A 242 8.82 -13.67 12.46
CA LYS A 242 9.18 -12.38 13.05
C LYS A 242 8.05 -11.36 12.92
N GLU A 243 7.41 -11.28 11.75
CA GLU A 243 6.25 -10.40 11.53
C GLU A 243 5.06 -10.80 12.41
N TYR A 244 4.79 -12.11 12.55
CA TYR A 244 3.74 -12.59 13.46
C TYR A 244 4.03 -12.22 14.92
N ILE A 245 5.22 -12.51 15.43
CA ILE A 245 5.61 -12.23 16.82
C ILE A 245 5.57 -10.72 17.11
N THR A 246 6.11 -9.89 16.21
CA THR A 246 6.09 -8.43 16.40
C THR A 246 4.65 -7.88 16.41
N THR A 247 3.76 -8.39 15.56
CA THR A 247 2.34 -8.02 15.59
C THR A 247 1.69 -8.39 16.93
N VAL A 248 1.96 -9.58 17.46
CA VAL A 248 1.43 -9.99 18.77
C VAL A 248 1.99 -9.13 19.90
N LEU A 249 3.27 -8.74 19.84
CA LEU A 249 3.91 -7.87 20.82
C LEU A 249 3.39 -6.43 20.78
N ASP A 250 3.06 -5.91 19.60
CA ASP A 250 2.45 -4.58 19.45
C ASP A 250 1.07 -4.54 20.11
N TYR A 251 0.14 -5.37 19.64
CA TYR A 251 -1.26 -5.26 20.07
C TYR A 251 -1.58 -5.90 21.42
N ARG A 252 -0.77 -6.86 21.87
CA ARG A 252 -0.89 -7.55 23.17
C ARG A 252 -2.24 -8.23 23.44
N TYR A 253 -3.02 -8.59 22.41
CA TYR A 253 -4.30 -9.29 22.59
C TYR A 253 -4.19 -10.83 22.67
N GLU A 254 -3.01 -11.42 22.39
CA GLU A 254 -2.80 -12.87 22.54
C GLU A 254 -2.05 -13.23 23.83
N ASP A 255 -2.16 -14.49 24.25
CA ASP A 255 -1.32 -15.03 25.32
C ASP A 255 0.11 -15.21 24.80
N LEU A 256 0.97 -14.24 25.11
CA LEU A 256 2.41 -14.23 24.80
C LEU A 256 3.16 -15.48 25.29
N GLN A 257 2.56 -16.29 26.16
CA GLN A 257 3.11 -17.59 26.57
C GLN A 257 3.24 -18.59 25.40
N SER A 258 2.68 -18.28 24.23
CA SER A 258 2.90 -19.05 23.00
C SER A 258 4.33 -18.95 22.46
N PHE A 259 5.12 -17.96 22.89
CA PHE A 259 6.51 -17.76 22.43
C PHE A 259 7.53 -17.88 23.57
N SER A 260 8.68 -18.48 23.27
CA SER A 260 9.81 -18.48 24.19
C SER A 260 10.48 -17.10 24.27
N PRO A 261 11.14 -16.78 25.40
CA PRO A 261 11.91 -15.53 25.52
C PRO A 261 12.97 -15.36 24.42
N GLU A 262 13.60 -16.45 23.99
CA GLU A 262 14.56 -16.46 22.91
C GLU A 262 13.94 -16.09 21.56
N GLU A 263 12.72 -16.54 21.27
CA GLU A 263 11.99 -16.22 20.04
C GLU A 263 11.54 -14.76 20.01
N ILE A 264 11.08 -14.23 21.14
CA ILE A 264 10.77 -12.80 21.28
C ILE A 264 12.03 -11.99 20.99
N LYS A 265 13.14 -12.32 21.68
CA LYS A 265 14.40 -11.62 21.51
C LYS A 265 14.90 -11.64 20.07
N SER A 266 14.93 -12.80 19.41
CA SER A 266 15.38 -12.89 18.02
C SER A 266 14.47 -12.12 17.05
N SER A 267 13.17 -12.05 17.35
CA SER A 267 12.22 -11.28 16.54
C SER A 267 12.37 -9.77 16.72
N LEU A 268 13.01 -9.33 17.81
CA LEU A 268 13.31 -7.93 18.07
C LEU A 268 14.73 -7.52 17.64
N ASP A 269 15.55 -8.46 17.17
CA ASP A 269 16.87 -8.14 16.63
C ASP A 269 16.74 -7.17 15.43
N ASN A 270 17.34 -5.99 15.59
CA ASN A 270 17.26 -4.85 14.67
C ASN A 270 15.85 -4.28 14.44
N TYR A 271 14.92 -4.51 15.35
CA TYR A 271 13.62 -3.84 15.30
C TYR A 271 13.79 -2.33 15.51
N MET A 272 13.10 -1.52 14.70
CA MET A 272 13.36 -0.08 14.61
C MET A 272 12.73 0.74 15.74
N TYR A 273 11.70 0.22 16.40
CA TYR A 273 10.89 0.99 17.35
C TYR A 273 10.79 0.31 18.73
N PRO A 274 11.93 0.09 19.43
CA PRO A 274 11.92 -0.44 20.79
C PRO A 274 11.33 0.59 21.75
N VAL A 275 10.56 0.16 22.75
CA VAL A 275 9.94 1.08 23.70
C VAL A 275 10.75 1.16 24.98
N GLY A 276 10.99 2.39 25.43
CA GLY A 276 11.59 2.65 26.74
C GLY A 276 11.01 3.86 27.44
N ILE A 277 11.35 4.02 28.71
CA ILE A 277 11.00 5.21 29.50
C ILE A 277 12.27 5.98 29.84
N TYR A 278 12.29 7.26 29.46
CA TYR A 278 13.33 8.18 29.87
C TYR A 278 13.15 8.60 31.34
N ARG A 279 14.16 8.34 32.16
CA ARG A 279 14.19 8.64 33.61
C ARG A 279 15.07 9.82 33.98
N GLY A 280 15.76 10.43 33.02
CA GLY A 280 16.64 11.54 33.28
C GLY A 280 15.89 12.86 33.53
N ASN A 281 16.65 13.90 33.86
CA ASN A 281 16.08 15.22 34.19
C ASN A 281 16.01 16.16 32.98
N GLN A 282 16.40 15.71 31.79
CA GLN A 282 16.35 16.52 30.59
C GLN A 282 14.90 16.65 30.09
N THR A 283 14.55 17.85 29.65
CA THR A 283 13.22 18.13 29.06
C THR A 283 13.27 18.23 27.54
N ASP A 284 14.44 18.55 26.97
CA ASP A 284 14.65 18.53 25.53
C ASP A 284 15.03 17.12 25.04
N LYS A 285 14.12 16.47 24.31
CA LYS A 285 14.29 15.12 23.76
C LYS A 285 15.57 14.98 22.92
N SER A 286 15.99 16.03 22.22
CA SER A 286 17.21 16.00 21.39
C SER A 286 18.51 15.88 22.21
N LEU A 287 18.41 16.04 23.53
CA LEU A 287 19.51 15.99 24.48
C LEU A 287 19.39 14.80 25.46
N TYR A 288 18.51 13.83 25.18
CA TYR A 288 18.37 12.64 26.02
C TYR A 288 19.64 11.80 25.97
N ASP A 289 20.04 11.31 27.14
CA ASP A 289 21.11 10.34 27.28
C ASP A 289 20.51 8.94 27.22
N GLU A 290 20.94 8.12 26.27
CA GLU A 290 20.44 6.74 26.12
C GLU A 290 20.63 5.89 27.38
N ARG A 291 21.61 6.24 28.23
CA ARG A 291 21.86 5.54 29.50
C ARG A 291 20.79 5.80 30.56
N ASP A 292 19.97 6.83 30.36
CA ASP A 292 18.85 7.17 31.22
C ASP A 292 17.51 6.63 30.67
N ILE A 293 17.55 5.78 29.63
CA ILE A 293 16.37 5.13 29.06
C ILE A 293 16.30 3.69 29.54
N ASP A 294 15.24 3.37 30.27
CA ASP A 294 14.91 1.99 30.66
C ASP A 294 14.07 1.35 29.55
N TYR A 295 14.70 0.56 28.68
CA TYR A 295 14.02 -0.17 27.61
C TYR A 295 13.29 -1.40 28.14
N TYR A 296 12.13 -1.70 27.55
CA TYR A 296 11.44 -2.96 27.76
C TYR A 296 11.93 -4.01 26.76
N ASP A 297 12.12 -5.25 27.24
CA ASP A 297 12.60 -6.36 26.40
C ASP A 297 11.50 -6.94 25.49
N ASP A 298 10.23 -6.60 25.74
CA ASP A 298 9.08 -7.21 25.08
C ASP A 298 8.01 -6.19 24.66
N ILE A 299 8.09 -4.92 25.04
CA ILE A 299 7.14 -3.86 24.60
C ILE A 299 7.75 -3.13 23.40
N ILE A 300 6.98 -3.03 22.33
CA ILE A 300 7.37 -2.34 21.10
C ILE A 300 6.30 -1.35 20.66
N ALA A 301 6.70 -0.36 19.89
CA ALA A 301 5.78 0.49 19.16
C ALA A 301 5.54 -0.09 17.76
N ASN A 302 4.44 0.32 17.14
CA ASN A 302 4.06 -0.16 15.81
C ASN A 302 5.17 0.06 14.76
N LYS A 303 5.33 -0.90 13.84
CA LYS A 303 6.38 -0.90 12.80
C LYS A 303 6.29 0.28 11.82
N TYR A 304 5.16 0.98 11.77
CA TYR A 304 4.95 2.18 10.94
C TYR A 304 5.05 3.48 11.75
N ALA A 305 5.58 3.43 12.98
CA ALA A 305 5.71 4.56 13.89
C ALA A 305 4.38 5.23 14.29
N TYR A 306 3.27 4.48 14.29
CA TYR A 306 1.97 4.97 14.76
C TYR A 306 1.92 5.18 16.28
N GLY A 307 2.76 4.47 17.02
CA GLY A 307 2.93 4.64 18.47
C GLY A 307 2.67 3.36 19.25
N ILE A 308 2.14 3.51 20.46
CA ILE A 308 1.89 2.41 21.42
C ILE A 308 0.41 2.00 21.35
N SER A 309 0.12 0.74 21.05
CA SER A 309 -1.26 0.24 21.02
C SER A 309 -1.95 0.36 22.39
N PHE A 310 -3.28 0.26 22.42
CA PHE A 310 -4.05 0.20 23.67
C PHE A 310 -3.55 -0.93 24.60
N GLY A 311 -3.32 -2.12 24.05
CA GLY A 311 -2.83 -3.27 24.82
C GLY A 311 -1.40 -3.08 25.36
N SER A 312 -0.52 -2.49 24.55
CA SER A 312 0.85 -2.18 25.00
C SER A 312 0.86 -1.09 26.08
N LEU A 313 -0.02 -0.07 25.98
CA LEU A 313 -0.15 0.95 27.02
C LEU A 313 -0.59 0.33 28.36
N TYR A 314 -1.56 -0.60 28.37
CA TYR A 314 -1.97 -1.30 29.57
C TYR A 314 -0.79 -1.97 30.32
N GLU A 315 0.09 -2.65 29.59
CA GLU A 315 1.26 -3.30 30.19
C GLU A 315 2.29 -2.29 30.73
N ILE A 316 2.49 -1.16 30.04
CA ILE A 316 3.32 -0.06 30.54
C ILE A 316 2.73 0.47 31.87
N LEU A 317 1.44 0.79 31.90
CA LEU A 317 0.78 1.32 33.10
C LEU A 317 0.92 0.39 34.32
N LYS A 318 0.85 -0.93 34.11
CA LYS A 318 1.09 -1.93 35.17
C LYS A 318 2.52 -1.89 35.68
N ARG A 319 3.51 -1.91 34.78
CA ARG A 319 4.94 -1.90 35.14
C ARG A 319 5.34 -0.60 35.84
N GLU A 320 4.68 0.49 35.49
CA GLU A 320 4.89 1.82 36.08
C GLU A 320 4.05 2.09 37.34
N ASN A 321 3.41 1.05 37.92
CA ASN A 321 2.63 1.13 39.15
C ASN A 321 1.47 2.13 39.11
N MET A 322 0.90 2.38 37.92
CA MET A 322 -0.29 3.22 37.75
C MET A 322 -1.60 2.47 38.01
N ASN A 323 -1.53 1.15 38.20
CA ASN A 323 -2.62 0.25 38.61
C ASN A 323 -3.91 0.41 37.78
N PRO A 324 -3.87 0.15 36.46
CA PRO A 324 -5.09 0.14 35.66
C PRO A 324 -6.07 -0.92 36.17
N GLU A 325 -7.36 -0.58 36.21
CA GLU A 325 -8.46 -1.51 36.54
C GLU A 325 -9.03 -2.11 35.26
N GLY A 326 -9.04 -3.44 35.15
CA GLY A 326 -9.52 -4.15 33.95
C GLY A 326 -8.47 -5.11 33.39
N ASP A 327 -8.45 -5.27 32.06
CA ASP A 327 -7.48 -6.05 31.32
C ASP A 327 -6.96 -5.28 30.09
N TYR A 328 -6.09 -5.90 29.29
CA TYR A 328 -5.52 -5.24 28.11
C TYR A 328 -6.56 -4.88 27.04
N TRP A 329 -7.76 -5.48 27.09
CA TRP A 329 -8.82 -5.23 26.12
C TRP A 329 -9.66 -4.04 26.52
N HIS A 330 -9.98 -3.93 27.81
CA HIS A 330 -10.75 -2.83 28.38
C HIS A 330 -10.25 -2.50 29.79
N TYR A 331 -9.75 -1.28 29.98
CA TYR A 331 -9.25 -0.82 31.27
C TYR A 331 -9.50 0.66 31.54
N TYR A 332 -9.35 1.01 32.81
CA TYR A 332 -9.52 2.35 33.35
C TYR A 332 -8.29 2.73 34.18
N PHE A 333 -7.86 3.98 34.14
CA PHE A 333 -6.84 4.48 35.06
C PHE A 333 -7.00 5.98 35.32
N THR A 334 -6.47 6.45 36.45
CA THR A 334 -6.38 7.89 36.72
C THR A 334 -5.05 8.40 36.20
N GLY A 335 -5.09 9.35 35.26
CA GLY A 335 -3.90 9.94 34.66
C GLY A 335 -3.17 10.92 35.56
N ALA A 336 -1.99 11.35 35.14
CA ALA A 336 -1.18 12.35 35.85
C ALA A 336 -1.86 13.73 35.91
N ASP A 337 -2.77 14.02 34.99
CA ASP A 337 -3.59 15.23 34.97
C ASP A 337 -4.83 15.15 35.88
N GLY A 338 -5.03 14.02 36.57
CA GLY A 338 -6.16 13.78 37.46
C GLY A 338 -7.45 13.34 36.78
N SER A 339 -7.46 13.22 35.44
CA SER A 339 -8.61 12.73 34.68
C SER A 339 -8.72 11.21 34.77
N VAL A 340 -9.93 10.69 34.64
CA VAL A 340 -10.17 9.25 34.50
C VAL A 340 -10.22 8.91 33.01
N TYR A 341 -9.31 8.01 32.60
CA TYR A 341 -9.24 7.49 31.24
C TYR A 341 -9.85 6.09 31.21
N GLU A 342 -10.67 5.83 30.20
CA GLU A 342 -11.20 4.51 29.88
C GLU A 342 -10.84 4.18 28.43
N ILE A 343 -10.16 3.05 28.24
CA ILE A 343 -9.60 2.62 26.96
C ILE A 343 -10.15 1.23 26.68
N SER A 344 -10.65 1.03 25.46
CA SER A 344 -11.17 -0.28 25.02
C SER A 344 -11.02 -0.46 23.53
N TYR A 345 -10.68 -1.66 23.08
CA TYR A 345 -10.75 -2.01 21.65
C TYR A 345 -12.21 -2.06 21.12
N ASP A 346 -13.21 -2.10 22.00
CA ASP A 346 -14.63 -2.00 21.62
C ASP A 346 -15.04 -0.55 21.26
N PHE A 347 -14.18 0.43 21.52
CA PHE A 347 -14.42 1.84 21.22
C PHE A 347 -13.96 2.18 19.81
N ASN A 348 -14.72 1.70 18.82
CA ASN A 348 -14.38 1.79 17.39
C ASN A 348 -15.49 2.37 16.50
N ASP A 349 -16.49 3.01 17.11
CA ASP A 349 -17.67 3.56 16.42
C ASP A 349 -17.64 5.09 16.22
N TYR A 350 -16.50 5.74 16.43
CA TYR A 350 -16.41 7.19 16.27
C TYR A 350 -16.42 7.57 14.78
N PRO A 351 -17.27 8.51 14.34
CA PRO A 351 -17.35 8.86 12.92
C PRO A 351 -16.18 9.78 12.51
N PHE A 352 -15.41 9.34 11.53
CA PHE A 352 -14.39 10.12 10.82
C PHE A 352 -14.83 10.38 9.40
N THR A 353 -14.47 11.54 8.84
CA THR A 353 -14.62 11.81 7.41
C THR A 353 -13.26 11.65 6.74
N ASP A 354 -13.14 10.69 5.83
CA ASP A 354 -11.90 10.44 5.12
C ASP A 354 -11.66 11.46 3.98
N SER A 355 -10.51 11.33 3.31
CA SER A 355 -10.11 12.18 2.18
C SER A 355 -11.06 12.09 0.97
N TYR A 356 -11.89 11.05 0.90
CA TYR A 356 -12.89 10.83 -0.14
C TYR A 356 -14.29 11.34 0.26
N SER A 357 -14.40 12.01 1.42
CA SER A 357 -15.67 12.48 1.99
C SER A 357 -16.62 11.34 2.38
N GLU A 358 -16.09 10.15 2.62
CA GLU A 358 -16.85 9.03 3.15
C GLU A 358 -16.76 9.04 4.68
N THR A 359 -17.87 8.69 5.34
CA THR A 359 -17.88 8.52 6.79
C THR A 359 -17.44 7.11 7.13
N ARG A 360 -16.38 6.99 7.93
CA ARG A 360 -15.81 5.73 8.42
C ARG A 360 -15.88 5.69 9.94
N ASN A 361 -16.12 4.51 10.49
CA ASN A 361 -16.05 4.31 11.93
C ASN A 361 -14.62 4.02 12.36
N GLY A 362 -14.21 4.62 13.49
CA GLY A 362 -12.86 4.48 14.00
C GLY A 362 -12.74 4.59 15.51
N TYR A 363 -11.51 4.40 15.96
CA TYR A 363 -11.22 4.28 17.39
C TYR A 363 -11.30 5.61 18.15
N TYR A 364 -11.64 5.51 19.43
CA TYR A 364 -11.64 6.60 20.40
C TYR A 364 -11.34 6.04 21.79
N TYR A 365 -11.05 6.92 22.74
CA TYR A 365 -11.03 6.59 24.16
C TYR A 365 -11.94 7.54 24.94
N ILE A 366 -12.23 7.23 26.20
CA ILE A 366 -13.07 8.08 27.04
C ILE A 366 -12.19 8.80 28.06
N LYS A 367 -12.40 10.11 28.19
CA LYS A 367 -11.75 10.98 29.19
C LYS A 367 -12.83 11.69 30.01
N ASP A 368 -12.91 11.41 31.30
CA ASP A 368 -13.92 11.96 32.21
C ASP A 368 -15.37 11.79 31.70
N GLY A 369 -15.64 10.67 31.02
CA GLY A 369 -16.95 10.36 30.43
C GLY A 369 -17.19 10.91 29.02
N GLU A 370 -16.27 11.70 28.46
CA GLU A 370 -16.37 12.25 27.11
C GLU A 370 -15.57 11.42 26.10
N LYS A 371 -16.13 11.18 24.90
CA LYS A 371 -15.42 10.50 23.81
C LYS A 371 -14.34 11.41 23.24
N VAL A 372 -13.10 10.92 23.16
CA VAL A 372 -11.97 11.59 22.52
C VAL A 372 -11.51 10.74 21.33
N PRO A 373 -11.67 11.23 20.08
CA PRO A 373 -11.26 10.47 18.91
C PRO A 373 -9.75 10.28 18.85
N MET A 374 -9.32 9.14 18.32
CA MET A 374 -7.93 8.94 17.92
C MET A 374 -7.58 9.84 16.72
N ASN A 375 -6.29 10.02 16.43
CA ASN A 375 -5.85 10.91 15.34
C ASN A 375 -6.36 10.51 13.95
N TYR A 376 -6.71 9.24 13.77
CA TYR A 376 -7.27 8.72 12.53
C TYR A 376 -8.15 7.49 12.79
N TYR A 377 -9.06 7.16 11.88
CA TYR A 377 -10.10 6.17 12.13
C TYR A 377 -9.56 4.74 12.35
N PHE A 378 -8.45 4.39 11.70
CA PHE A 378 -7.81 3.08 11.86
C PHE A 378 -6.76 3.04 12.99
N TYR A 379 -6.48 4.14 13.69
CA TYR A 379 -5.46 4.18 14.74
C TYR A 379 -6.00 3.71 16.08
N ASN A 380 -5.37 2.70 16.67
CA ASN A 380 -5.51 2.32 18.08
C ASN A 380 -4.17 2.46 18.83
N HIS A 381 -3.28 3.32 18.32
CA HIS A 381 -1.96 3.62 18.86
C HIS A 381 -1.88 5.06 19.36
N PHE A 382 -1.28 5.24 20.53
CA PHE A 382 -0.98 6.54 21.12
C PHE A 382 0.44 6.97 20.76
N THR A 383 0.56 8.21 20.32
CA THR A 383 1.85 8.90 20.17
C THR A 383 2.50 9.13 21.53
N GLU A 384 3.82 9.37 21.54
CA GLU A 384 4.56 9.70 22.76
C GLU A 384 3.95 10.89 23.52
N SER A 385 3.47 11.90 22.78
CA SER A 385 2.87 13.10 23.37
C SER A 385 1.53 12.81 24.04
N GLU A 386 0.71 11.93 23.45
CA GLU A 386 -0.55 11.50 24.05
C GLU A 386 -0.27 10.72 25.34
N VAL A 387 0.67 9.76 25.31
CA VAL A 387 1.00 9.00 26.51
C VAL A 387 1.57 9.92 27.60
N TYR A 388 2.46 10.87 27.26
CA TYR A 388 2.97 11.85 28.21
C TYR A 388 1.86 12.68 28.85
N ASN A 389 0.91 13.17 28.05
CA ASN A 389 -0.21 13.97 28.55
C ASN A 389 -1.13 13.16 29.49
N MET A 390 -1.35 11.87 29.20
CA MET A 390 -2.17 10.99 30.03
C MET A 390 -1.45 10.56 31.31
N THR A 391 -0.17 10.22 31.22
CA THR A 391 0.54 9.45 32.26
C THR A 391 1.68 10.20 32.94
N GLY A 392 2.17 11.27 32.32
CA GLY A 392 3.41 11.95 32.70
C GLY A 392 4.69 11.18 32.35
N LEU A 393 4.58 10.01 31.71
CA LEU A 393 5.73 9.20 31.32
C LEU A 393 6.38 9.74 30.04
N ASN A 394 7.70 9.88 30.05
CA ASN A 394 8.48 10.18 28.84
C ASN A 394 8.80 8.87 28.10
N ILE A 395 7.82 8.37 27.34
CA ILE A 395 8.02 7.21 26.48
C ILE A 395 8.89 7.59 25.28
N ILE A 396 9.76 6.65 24.87
CA ILE A 396 10.63 6.73 23.69
C ILE A 396 10.40 5.51 22.82
N PHE A 397 10.27 5.72 21.51
CA PHE A 397 10.35 4.69 20.48
C PHE A 397 10.77 5.23 19.11
#